data_AF-A0A2V8DLD2-F1
#
_entry.id   AF-A0A2V8DLD2-F1
#
_cell.length_a   1.000
_cell.length_b   1.000
_cell.length_c   1.000
_cell.angle_alpha   90.00
_cell.angle_beta   90.00
_cell.angle_gamma   90.00
#
_symmetry.space_group_name_H-M   'P 1'
#
loop_
_entity.id
_entity.type
_entity.pdbx_description
1 polymer ?
#
loop_
_entity_poly.entity_id
_entity_poly.type
_entity_poly.pdbx_seq_one_letter_code
_entity_poly.pdbx_strand_id
1 'polypeptide(L)' 'MSLPDERLFRPQSIAGHRQLTGVYLLGLARRMRGRLATFDRTIPLAAVVGATCNDIAVVAPDS' A
#
# COMPACT_ATOMS: atom_id res chain seq x y z
N MET A 1 0.63 -25.32 2.18
CA MET A 1 0.18 -24.08 1.53
C MET A 1 1.42 -23.29 1.16
N SER A 2 1.89 -23.45 -0.09
CA SER A 2 3.15 -22.84 -0.54
C SER A 2 2.91 -21.36 -0.86
N LEU A 3 3.87 -20.49 -0.50
CA LEU A 3 3.92 -19.11 -0.99
C LEU A 3 4.26 -19.12 -2.48
N PRO A 4 3.54 -18.32 -3.29
CA PRO A 4 4.20 -17.61 -4.37
C PRO A 4 3.82 -16.15 -4.27
N ASP A 5 4.44 -15.41 -3.35
CA ASP A 5 4.24 -13.95 -3.32
C ASP A 5 5.50 -13.19 -2.88
N GLU A 6 6.67 -13.67 -3.33
CA GLU A 6 7.93 -12.91 -3.20
C GLU A 6 7.96 -11.65 -4.09
N ARG A 7 6.88 -11.34 -4.82
CA ARG A 7 6.78 -10.17 -5.70
C ARG A 7 5.57 -9.28 -5.40
N LEU A 8 5.07 -9.25 -4.15
CA LEU A 8 3.97 -8.37 -3.77
C LEU A 8 4.32 -6.88 -3.97
N PHE A 9 5.61 -6.54 -3.92
CA PHE A 9 6.08 -5.16 -4.02
C PHE A 9 6.84 -4.90 -5.32
N ARG A 10 6.71 -3.68 -5.85
CA ARG A 10 7.50 -3.14 -6.96
C ARG A 10 8.45 -2.06 -6.43
N PRO A 11 9.69 -2.39 -6.04
CA PRO A 11 10.63 -1.43 -5.43
C PRO A 11 10.90 -0.20 -6.31
N GLN A 12 10.86 -0.37 -7.63
CA GLN A 12 11.04 0.69 -8.63
C GLN A 12 9.97 1.79 -8.53
N SER A 13 8.82 1.51 -7.92
CA SER A 13 7.74 2.49 -7.70
C SER A 13 7.83 3.17 -6.34
N ILE A 14 8.82 2.83 -5.51
CA ILE A 14 9.06 3.46 -4.20
C ILE A 14 10.05 4.60 -4.41
N ALA A 15 9.55 5.84 -4.42
CA ALA A 15 10.31 7.04 -4.74
C ALA A 15 11.14 7.58 -3.55
N GLY A 16 10.91 7.09 -2.32
CA GLY A 16 11.71 7.51 -1.17
C GLY A 16 11.49 6.68 0.09
N HIS A 17 12.44 6.75 1.03
CA HIS A 17 12.44 5.95 2.26
C HIS A 17 11.16 6.14 3.11
N ARG A 18 10.55 7.34 3.06
CA ARG A 18 9.32 7.66 3.79
C ARG A 18 8.11 6.86 3.32
N GLN A 19 8.11 6.38 2.08
CA GLN A 19 7.01 5.59 1.52
C GLN A 19 7.08 4.12 1.91
N LEU A 20 8.22 3.61 2.40
CA LEU A 20 8.43 2.19 2.64
C LEU A 20 7.38 1.61 3.60
N THR A 21 7.16 2.29 4.73
CA THR A 21 6.15 1.89 5.72
C THR A 21 4.73 1.93 5.13
N GLY A 22 4.38 3.00 4.40
CA GLY A 22 3.06 3.13 3.78
C GLY A 22 2.80 2.05 2.73
N VAL A 23 3.79 1.75 1.88
CA VAL A 23 3.71 0.68 0.87
C VAL A 23 3.57 -0.69 1.52
N TYR A 24 4.33 -0.96 2.58
CA TYR A 24 4.20 -2.20 3.34
C TYR A 24 2.79 -2.38 3.93
N LEU A 25 2.25 -1.34 4.57
CA LEU A 25 0.91 -1.38 5.16
C LEU A 25 -0.19 -1.52 4.10
N LEU A 26 -0.02 -0.93 2.92
CA LEU A 26 -0.92 -1.13 1.78
C LEU A 26 -0.90 -2.59 1.30
N GLY A 27 0.30 -3.18 1.18
CA GLY A 27 0.45 -4.60 0.83
C GLY A 27 -0.20 -5.52 1.85
N LEU A 28 -0.05 -5.21 3.14
CA LEU A 28 -0.69 -5.93 4.23
C LEU A 28 -2.21 -5.83 4.16
N ALA A 29 -2.76 -4.62 3.98
CA ALA A 29 -4.20 -4.39 3.85
C ALA A 29 -4.80 -5.23 2.71
N ARG A 30 -4.17 -5.19 1.53
CA ARG A 30 -4.59 -5.98 0.36
C ARG A 30 -4.58 -7.49 0.65
N ARG A 31 -3.48 -8.01 1.23
CA ARG A 31 -3.36 -9.43 1.58
C ARG A 31 -4.46 -9.86 2.56
N MET A 32 -4.88 -8.97 3.44
CA MET A 32 -5.96 -9.20 4.40
C MET A 32 -7.36 -8.91 3.82
N ARG A 33 -7.47 -8.53 2.54
CA ARG A 33 -8.71 -8.05 1.89
C ARG A 33 -9.36 -6.86 2.63
N GLY A 34 -8.54 -6.03 3.26
CA GLY A 34 -8.92 -4.80 3.94
C GLY A 34 -8.51 -3.54 3.18
N ARG A 35 -8.56 -2.39 3.87
CA ARG A 35 -8.24 -1.06 3.32
C ARG A 35 -7.33 -0.29 4.28
N LEU A 36 -6.27 0.31 3.75
CA LEU A 36 -5.37 1.19 4.51
C LEU A 36 -6.01 2.58 4.66
N ALA A 37 -6.44 2.94 5.86
CA ALA A 37 -6.80 4.32 6.19
C ALA A 37 -5.54 5.12 6.53
N THR A 38 -5.33 6.27 5.90
CA THR A 38 -4.10 7.06 6.07
C THR A 38 -4.33 8.56 5.79
N PHE A 39 -3.53 9.43 6.41
CA PHE A 39 -3.43 10.85 6.02
C PHE A 39 -2.39 11.08 4.91
N ASP A 40 -1.53 10.08 4.65
CA ASP A 40 -0.44 10.18 3.68
C ASP A 40 -0.95 9.98 2.25
N ARG A 41 -0.93 11.06 1.46
CA ARG A 41 -1.32 11.08 0.04
C ARG A 41 -0.20 10.67 -0.90
N THR A 42 0.99 10.39 -0.37
CA THR A 42 2.18 10.11 -1.18
C THR A 42 2.42 8.63 -1.41
N ILE A 43 1.62 7.74 -0.80
CA ILE A 43 1.78 6.28 -0.91
C ILE A 43 1.45 5.83 -2.35
N PRO A 44 2.42 5.27 -3.10
CA PRO A 44 2.20 4.87 -4.48
C PRO A 44 1.46 3.52 -4.56
N LEU A 45 0.23 3.52 -5.08
CA LEU A 45 -0.54 2.27 -5.34
C LEU A 45 0.25 1.28 -6.22
N ALA A 46 0.97 1.78 -7.21
CA ALA A 46 1.74 0.96 -8.14
C ALA A 46 2.85 0.14 -7.47
N ALA A 47 3.30 0.53 -6.28
CA ALA A 47 4.31 -0.19 -5.51
C ALA A 47 3.81 -1.50 -4.92
N VAL A 48 2.50 -1.77 -4.94
CA VAL A 48 1.90 -3.03 -4.52
C VAL A 48 1.22 -3.71 -5.72
N VAL A 49 1.58 -4.96 -6.00
CA VAL A 49 1.04 -5.70 -7.14
C VAL A 49 -0.47 -5.88 -7.02
N GLY A 50 -1.17 -5.33 -7.99
CA GLY A 50 -2.63 -5.38 -8.12
C GLY A 50 -3.37 -4.44 -7.19
N ALA A 51 -2.70 -3.67 -6.32
CA ALA A 51 -3.39 -2.70 -5.46
C ALA A 51 -4.20 -1.69 -6.28
N THR A 52 -5.36 -1.34 -5.75
CA THR A 52 -6.34 -0.46 -6.36
C THR A 52 -6.74 0.65 -5.39
N CYS A 53 -7.50 1.64 -5.86
CA CYS A 53 -8.06 2.68 -5.00
C CYS A 53 -8.99 2.14 -3.88
N ASN A 54 -9.46 0.89 -3.98
CA ASN A 54 -10.24 0.25 -2.92
C ASN A 54 -9.37 -0.23 -1.75
N ASP A 55 -8.07 -0.41 -1.96
CA ASP A 55 -7.13 -0.89 -0.94
C ASP A 55 -6.60 0.26 -0.06
N ILE A 56 -6.89 1.53 -0.39
CA ILE A 56 -6.46 2.72 0.38
C ILE A 56 -7.59 3.74 0.54
N ALA A 57 -7.71 4.36 1.71
CA ALA A 57 -8.61 5.46 2.02
C ALA A 57 -7.80 6.62 2.58
N VAL A 58 -7.78 7.76 1.88
CA VAL A 58 -7.20 8.98 2.43
C VAL A 58 -8.24 9.61 3.36
N VAL A 59 -7.90 9.72 4.64
CA VAL A 59 -8.73 10.37 5.65
C VAL A 59 -8.33 11.85 5.70
N ALA A 60 -9.30 12.75 5.85
CA ALA A 60 -9.05 14.15 6.19
C ALA A 60 -9.40 14.35 7.67
N PRO A 61 -8.66 15.18 8.43
CA PRO A 61 -9.11 15.58 9.75
C PRO A 61 -10.43 16.34 9.62
N ASP A 62 -11.38 16.07 10.54
CA ASP A 62 -12.57 16.91 10.69
C ASP A 62 -12.10 18.34 11.03
N SER A 63 -12.53 19.31 10.22
CA SER A 63 -12.13 20.72 10.34
C SER A 63 -12.81 21.43 11.50
#